data_AF-A0AA87NPA3-F1
#
_entry.id   AF-A0AA87NPA3-F1
#
_cell.length_a   1.000
_cell.length_b   1.000
_cell.length_c   1.000
_cell.angle_alpha   90.00
_cell.angle_beta   90.00
_cell.angle_gamma   90.00
#
_symmetry.space_group_name_H-M   'P 1'
#
loop_
_entity.id
_entity.type
_entity.pdbx_description
1 polymer ?
#
loop_
_entity_poly.entity_id
_entity_poly.type
_entity_poly.pdbx_seq_one_letter_code
_entity_poly.pdbx_strand_id
1 'polypeptide(L)'
;MNTLEDFIAKCEANGKSYDEINLKDAPELTEEDFATGYFKYWKPPQKVITMRIDLDNLDWLQSVGKKNYQARLNNALRWARLNNCPVTQL
;
A
#
# COMPACT_ATOMS: atom_id res chain seq x y z
N MET A 1 36.75 29.97 4.00
CA MET A 1 35.95 28.74 3.89
C MET A 1 34.64 29.05 4.59
N ASN A 2 33.51 29.12 3.89
CA ASN A 2 32.23 29.38 4.56
C ASN A 2 31.91 28.19 5.47
N THR A 3 31.62 28.47 6.73
CA THR A 3 31.29 27.47 7.75
C THR A 3 29.86 26.98 7.58
N LEU A 4 29.52 25.83 8.17
CA LEU A 4 28.14 25.30 8.19
C LEU A 4 27.16 26.33 8.76
N GLU A 5 27.60 27.07 9.78
CA GLU A 5 26.82 28.12 10.44
C GLU A 5 26.49 29.27 9.47
N ASP A 6 27.44 29.65 8.60
CA ASP A 6 27.20 30.67 7.56
C ASP A 6 26.14 30.24 6.53
N PHE A 7 26.01 28.94 6.26
CA PHE A 7 24.98 28.42 5.36
C PHE A 7 23.61 28.37 6.03
N ILE A 8 23.54 27.93 7.28
CA ILE A 8 22.29 27.89 8.05
C ILE A 8 21.72 29.30 8.20
N ALA A 9 22.55 30.27 8.61
CA ALA A 9 22.13 31.66 8.77
C ALA A 9 21.61 32.27 7.45
N LYS A 10 22.23 31.93 6.30
CA LYS A 10 21.74 32.37 4.99
C LYS A 10 20.41 31.71 4.61
N CYS A 11 20.22 30.44 4.92
CA CYS A 11 18.97 29.75 4.66
C CYS A 11 17.83 30.30 5.53
N GLU A 12 18.09 30.54 6.81
CA GLU A 12 17.12 31.12 7.75
C GLU A 12 16.74 32.56 7.36
N ALA A 13 17.71 33.38 6.94
CA ALA A 13 17.45 34.75 6.49
C ALA A 13 16.61 34.84 5.20
N ASN A 14 16.61 33.79 4.37
CA ASN A 14 15.84 33.74 3.11
C ASN A 14 14.62 32.79 3.20
N GLY A 15 14.43 32.12 4.34
CA GLY A 15 13.31 31.23 4.58
C GLY A 15 12.03 32.05 4.75
N LYS A 16 10.97 31.69 4.02
CA LYS A 16 9.64 32.23 4.28
C LYS A 16 9.11 31.65 5.60
N SER A 17 8.23 32.40 6.28
CA SER A 17 7.53 31.86 7.45
C SER A 17 6.77 30.60 7.07
N TYR A 18 6.68 29.63 7.97
CA TYR A 18 5.91 28.40 7.76
C TYR A 18 4.45 28.69 7.40
N ASP A 19 3.88 29.77 7.93
CA ASP A 19 2.50 30.22 7.65
C ASP A 19 2.31 30.73 6.21
N GLU A 20 3.38 31.10 5.53
CA GLU A 20 3.36 31.59 4.14
C GLU A 20 3.65 30.47 3.12
N ILE A 21 3.92 29.25 3.58
CA ILE A 21 4.17 28.11 2.71
C ILE A 21 2.83 27.65 2.11
N ASN A 22 2.69 27.83 0.81
CA ASN A 22 1.53 27.36 0.07
C ASN A 22 1.62 25.83 -0.11
N LEU A 23 0.71 25.09 0.53
CA LEU A 23 0.61 23.61 0.46
C LEU A 23 -0.50 23.12 -0.49
N LYS A 24 -1.02 23.99 -1.39
CA LYS A 24 -2.12 23.61 -2.30
C LYS A 24 -1.77 22.48 -3.27
N ASP A 25 -0.49 22.31 -3.58
CA ASP A 25 0.05 21.25 -4.43
C ASP A 25 0.26 19.93 -3.69
N ALA A 26 0.45 19.99 -2.38
CA ALA A 26 0.65 18.84 -1.50
C ALA A 26 -0.20 18.99 -0.23
N PRO A 27 -1.53 18.75 -0.33
CA PRO A 27 -2.40 18.81 0.84
C PRO A 27 -1.96 17.78 1.88
N GLU A 28 -2.17 18.11 3.15
CA GLU A 28 -1.90 17.19 4.25
C GLU A 28 -2.77 15.94 4.12
N LEU A 29 -2.15 14.77 4.29
CA LEU A 29 -2.86 13.50 4.19
C LEU A 29 -3.66 13.26 5.47
N THR A 30 -4.96 13.05 5.36
CA THR A 30 -5.79 12.63 6.50
C THR A 30 -5.70 11.13 6.75
N GLU A 31 -6.14 10.66 7.92
CA GLU A 31 -6.23 9.21 8.20
C GLU A 31 -7.18 8.48 7.23
N GLU A 32 -8.22 9.17 6.75
CA GLU A 32 -9.19 8.65 5.77
C GLU A 32 -8.58 8.46 4.38
N ASP A 33 -7.72 9.40 3.96
CA ASP A 33 -6.92 9.29 2.73
C ASP A 33 -5.91 8.15 2.83
N PHE A 34 -5.36 7.91 4.03
CA PHE A 34 -4.44 6.80 4.27
C PHE A 34 -5.16 5.44 4.22
N ALA A 35 -6.38 5.37 4.75
CA ALA A 35 -7.20 4.15 4.73
C ALA A 35 -7.62 3.74 3.31
N THR A 36 -7.84 4.71 2.43
CA THR A 36 -8.21 4.49 1.02
C THR A 36 -7.01 4.50 0.07
N GLY A 37 -5.82 4.83 0.58
CA GLY A 37 -4.60 4.96 -0.18
C GLY A 37 -4.16 3.65 -0.87
N TYR A 38 -4.06 3.68 -2.20
CA TYR A 38 -3.47 2.59 -2.97
C TYR A 38 -1.94 2.71 -2.96
N PHE A 39 -1.28 2.02 -2.04
CA PHE A 39 0.19 1.98 -1.98
C PHE A 39 0.75 1.08 -3.08
N LYS A 40 1.13 1.68 -4.22
CA LYS A 40 1.69 0.99 -5.41
C LYS A 40 2.81 -0.01 -5.10
N TYR A 41 3.62 0.25 -4.07
CA TYR A 41 4.78 -0.57 -3.70
C TYR A 41 4.60 -1.37 -2.41
N TRP A 42 3.49 -1.22 -1.71
CA TRP A 42 3.26 -1.97 -0.49
C TRP A 42 2.85 -3.40 -0.83
N LYS A 43 3.70 -4.36 -0.46
CA LYS A 43 3.39 -5.78 -0.55
C LYS A 43 3.05 -6.28 0.85
N PRO A 44 1.80 -6.72 1.11
CA PRO A 44 1.46 -7.31 2.40
C PRO A 44 2.36 -8.51 2.70
N PRO A 45 2.88 -8.63 3.95
CA PRO A 45 3.69 -9.77 4.34
C PRO A 45 2.89 -11.06 4.17
N GLN A 46 3.53 -12.08 3.58
CA GLN A 46 2.91 -13.38 3.35
C GLN A 46 3.38 -14.37 4.42
N LYS A 47 2.46 -15.10 5.03
CA LYS A 47 2.75 -16.23 5.90
C LYS A 47 2.52 -17.52 5.12
N VAL A 48 3.55 -18.37 5.04
CA VAL A 48 3.41 -19.69 4.42
C VAL A 48 2.61 -20.58 5.37
N ILE A 49 1.47 -21.07 4.89
CA ILE A 49 0.61 -22.02 5.60
C ILE A 49 0.36 -23.23 4.71
N THR A 50 0.21 -24.40 5.31
CA THR A 50 -0.19 -25.62 4.60
C THR A 50 -1.70 -25.75 4.71
N MET A 51 -2.42 -25.70 3.59
CA MET A 51 -3.88 -25.88 3.54
C MET A 51 -4.26 -26.87 2.44
N ARG A 52 -5.45 -27.48 2.56
CA ARG A 52 -6.06 -28.25 1.48
C ARG A 52 -6.96 -27.32 0.66
N ILE A 53 -6.90 -27.46 -0.66
CA ILE A 53 -7.77 -26.80 -1.61
C ILE A 53 -8.39 -27.87 -2.49
N ASP A 54 -9.66 -27.70 -2.85
CA ASP A 54 -10.34 -28.62 -3.77
C ASP A 54 -9.69 -28.59 -5.16
N LEU A 55 -9.72 -29.73 -5.85
CA LEU A 55 -9.04 -29.90 -7.12
C LEU A 55 -9.62 -29.01 -8.22
N ASP A 56 -10.93 -28.80 -8.22
CA ASP A 56 -11.62 -27.89 -9.15
C ASP A 56 -11.14 -26.44 -9.00
N ASN A 57 -10.98 -25.97 -7.75
CA ASN A 57 -10.45 -24.66 -7.44
C ASN A 57 -8.98 -24.54 -7.82
N LEU A 58 -8.19 -25.60 -7.61
CA LEU A 58 -6.80 -25.65 -8.05
C LEU A 58 -6.69 -25.57 -9.58
N ASP A 59 -7.51 -26.34 -10.30
CA ASP A 59 -7.54 -26.35 -11.76
C ASP A 59 -7.98 -24.99 -12.32
N TRP A 60 -8.99 -24.36 -11.71
CA TRP A 60 -9.39 -22.99 -12.05
C TRP A 60 -8.24 -21.99 -11.85
N LEU A 61 -7.53 -22.04 -10.73
CA LEU A 61 -6.38 -21.17 -10.47
C LEU A 61 -5.23 -21.40 -11.44
N GLN A 62 -5.04 -22.65 -11.90
CA GLN A 62 -4.02 -23.04 -12.87
C GLN A 62 -4.43 -22.85 -14.34
N SER A 63 -5.72 -22.64 -14.63
CA SER A 63 -6.23 -22.46 -16.00
C SER A 63 -5.56 -21.31 -16.75
N VAL A 64 -5.26 -20.21 -16.06
CA VAL A 64 -4.53 -19.04 -16.61
C VAL A 64 -3.00 -19.26 -16.61
N GLY A 65 -2.54 -20.43 -16.17
CA GLY A 65 -1.12 -20.83 -16.15
C GLY A 65 -0.66 -21.32 -14.78
N LYS A 66 0.28 -22.28 -14.76
CA LYS A 66 0.77 -22.94 -13.55
C LYS A 66 1.66 -22.06 -12.66
N LYS A 67 2.21 -20.97 -13.20
CA LYS A 67 3.00 -20.00 -12.42
C LYS A 67 2.05 -19.05 -11.68
N ASN A 68 2.41 -18.69 -10.45
CA ASN A 68 1.73 -17.67 -9.63
C ASN A 68 0.30 -18.01 -9.15
N TYR A 69 -0.11 -19.29 -9.12
CA TYR A 69 -1.44 -19.66 -8.58
C TYR A 69 -1.61 -19.23 -7.11
N GLN A 70 -0.53 -19.23 -6.30
CA GLN A 70 -0.55 -18.74 -4.92
C GLN A 70 -0.89 -17.24 -4.84
N ALA A 71 -0.37 -16.44 -5.77
CA ALA A 71 -0.68 -15.01 -5.84
C ALA A 71 -2.14 -14.78 -6.27
N ARG A 72 -2.66 -15.61 -7.19
CA ARG A 72 -4.06 -15.58 -7.62
C ARG A 72 -5.01 -15.96 -6.50
N LEU A 73 -4.68 -17.01 -5.74
CA LEU A 73 -5.44 -17.42 -4.55
C LEU A 73 -5.56 -16.26 -3.55
N ASN A 74 -4.43 -15.62 -3.22
CA ASN A 74 -4.44 -14.47 -2.31
C ASN A 74 -5.27 -13.29 -2.84
N ASN A 75 -5.24 -13.03 -4.15
CA ASN A 75 -6.05 -11.97 -4.75
C ASN A 75 -7.55 -12.32 -4.77
N ALA A 76 -7.91 -13.58 -5.02
CA ALA A 76 -9.29 -14.04 -4.95
C ALA A 76 -9.84 -13.90 -3.53
N LEU A 77 -9.07 -14.27 -2.50
CA LEU A 77 -9.43 -14.08 -1.10
C LEU A 77 -9.59 -12.59 -0.74
N ARG A 78 -8.70 -11.72 -1.24
CA ARG A 78 -8.85 -10.27 -1.05
C ARG A 78 -10.12 -9.73 -1.70
N TRP A 79 -10.40 -10.16 -2.93
CA TRP A 79 -11.61 -9.78 -3.64
C TRP A 79 -12.86 -10.24 -2.87
N ALA A 80 -12.89 -11.48 -2.39
CA ALA A 80 -13.99 -11.99 -1.58
C ALA A 80 -14.18 -11.16 -0.29
N ARG A 81 -13.09 -10.81 0.41
CA ARG A 81 -13.14 -9.95 1.59
C ARG A 81 -13.70 -8.55 1.29
N LEU A 82 -13.27 -7.94 0.18
CA LEU A 82 -13.74 -6.60 -0.23
C LEU A 82 -15.21 -6.60 -0.66
N ASN A 83 -15.72 -7.73 -1.14
CA ASN A 83 -17.12 -7.91 -1.56
C ASN A 83 -18.00 -8.52 -0.47
N ASN A 84 -17.60 -8.41 0.81
CA ASN A 84 -18.37 -8.89 1.96
C ASN A 84 -18.76 -10.38 1.88
N CYS A 85 -17.86 -11.24 1.39
CA CYS A 85 -18.08 -12.69 1.41
C CYS A 85 -18.41 -13.15 2.84
N PRO A 86 -19.54 -13.85 3.06
CA PRO A 86 -20.00 -14.22 4.38
C PRO A 86 -19.27 -15.47 4.88
N VAL A 87 -17.97 -15.33 5.16
CA VAL A 87 -17.10 -16.43 5.61
C VAL A 87 -17.60 -17.11 6.89
N THR A 88 -18.41 -16.42 7.71
CA THR A 88 -19.01 -16.96 8.92
C THR A 88 -20.22 -17.87 8.69
N GLN A 89 -20.77 -17.91 7.48
CA GLN A 89 -21.99 -18.64 7.13
C GLN A 89 -21.73 -19.83 6.19
N LEU A 90 -20.46 -20.06 5.83
CA LEU A 90 -19.97 -21.15 4.97
C LEU A 90 -19.39 -22.28 5.84
#